data_AF-A0A3N5U5A8-F1
#
_entry.id   AF-A0A3N5U5A8-F1
#
_cell.length_a   1.000
_cell.length_b   1.000
_cell.length_c   1.000
_cell.angle_alpha   90.00
_cell.angle_beta   90.00
_cell.angle_gamma   90.00
#
_symmetry.space_group_name_H-M   'P 1'
#
loop_
_entity.id
_entity.type
_entity.pdbx_description
1 polymer ?
#
loop_
_entity_poly.entity_id
_entity_poly.type
_entity_poly.pdbx_seq_one_letter_code
_entity_poly.pdbx_strand_id
1 'polypeptide(L)' 'MSGSVMIVGGGIAGMQSALDMAEAGYYVYLVEESPAIGGSMAQLDKTFPTNDCSM' A
#
# COMPACT_ATOMS: atom_id res chain seq x y z
N MET A 1 12.63 -7.27 17.51
CA MET A 1 11.40 -7.99 17.14
C MET A 1 11.72 -8.89 15.96
N SER A 2 11.30 -10.16 15.98
CA SER A 2 11.49 -11.08 14.85
C SER A 2 10.15 -11.74 14.57
N GLY A 3 9.58 -11.42 13.42
CA GLY A 3 8.30 -11.92 12.96
C GLY A 3 8.07 -11.50 11.51
N SER A 4 7.20 -12.23 10.82
CA SER A 4 6.76 -11.89 9.47
C SER A 4 5.28 -11.50 9.47
N VAL A 5 4.93 -10.57 8.58
CA VAL A 5 3.56 -10.08 8.38
C VAL A 5 3.21 -10.25 6.92
N MET A 6 2.01 -10.74 6.64
CA MET A 6 1.45 -10.78 5.29
C MET A 6 0.32 -9.78 5.18
N ILE A 7 0.38 -8.94 4.15
CA ILE A 7 -0.62 -7.95 3.81
C ILE A 7 -1.20 -8.34 2.45
N VAL A 8 -2.53 -8.44 2.40
CA VAL A 8 -3.28 -8.81 1.19
C VAL A 8 -4.01 -7.56 0.69
N GLY A 9 -3.68 -7.15 -0.53
CA GLY A 9 -4.16 -5.93 -1.18
C GLY A 9 -3.08 -4.83 -1.22
N GLY A 10 -2.64 -4.48 -2.42
CA GLY A 10 -1.67 -3.43 -2.74
C GLY A 10 -2.30 -2.05 -2.98
N GLY A 11 -3.49 -1.78 -2.45
CA GLY A 11 -4.06 -0.43 -2.44
C GLY A 11 -3.34 0.51 -1.44
N ILE A 12 -3.73 1.79 -1.40
CA ILE A 12 -3.11 2.80 -0.53
C ILE A 12 -2.99 2.36 0.94
N ALA A 13 -4.04 1.72 1.48
CA ALA A 13 -4.05 1.24 2.86
C ALA A 13 -3.06 0.09 3.09
N GLY A 14 -2.96 -0.86 2.15
CA GLY A 14 -2.06 -1.99 2.26
C GLY A 14 -0.60 -1.59 2.06
N MET A 15 -0.32 -0.68 1.13
CA MET A 15 1.01 -0.11 0.96
C MET A 15 1.48 0.64 2.21
N GLN A 16 0.62 1.49 2.81
CA GLN A 16 0.99 2.18 4.05
C GLN A 16 1.22 1.19 5.20
N SER A 17 0.34 0.21 5.36
CA SER A 17 0.50 -0.84 6.39
C SER A 17 1.80 -1.62 6.21
N ALA A 18 2.22 -1.86 4.95
CA ALA A 18 3.46 -2.55 4.65
C ALA A 18 4.69 -1.74 5.04
N LEU A 19 4.67 -0.43 4.78
CA LEU A 19 5.72 0.50 5.18
C LEU A 19 5.81 0.57 6.71
N ASP A 20 4.69 0.78 7.41
CA ASP A 20 4.66 0.88 8.87
C ASP A 20 5.22 -0.39 9.54
N MET A 21 4.88 -1.58 9.03
CA MET A 21 5.37 -2.85 9.56
C MET A 21 6.84 -3.09 9.23
N ALA A 22 7.30 -2.66 8.05
CA ALA A 22 8.70 -2.73 7.68
C ALA A 22 9.56 -1.80 8.55
N GLU A 23 9.09 -0.58 8.81
CA GLU A 23 9.74 0.37 9.73
C GLU A 23 9.78 -0.13 11.17
N ALA A 24 8.73 -0.85 11.61
CA ALA A 24 8.70 -1.54 12.90
C ALA A 24 9.65 -2.77 12.98
N GLY A 25 10.32 -3.13 11.87
CA GLY A 25 11.33 -4.18 11.82
C GLY A 25 10.78 -5.59 11.55
N TYR A 26 9.58 -5.71 10.99
CA TYR A 26 9.02 -6.99 10.55
C TYR A 26 9.42 -7.29 9.10
N TYR A 27 9.51 -8.59 8.76
CA TYR A 27 9.61 -9.00 7.37
C TYR A 27 8.22 -9.01 6.74
N VAL A 28 8.00 -8.19 5.71
CA VAL A 28 6.67 -7.97 5.13
C VAL A 28 6.52 -8.66 3.78
N TYR A 29 5.46 -9.45 3.65
CA TYR A 29 4.95 -9.94 2.37
C TYR A 29 3.75 -9.08 1.96
N LEU A 30 3.83 -8.40 0.81
CA LEU A 30 2.70 -7.70 0.22
C LEU A 30 2.21 -8.48 -1.01
N VAL A 31 0.96 -8.94 -0.98
CA VAL A 31 0.35 -9.72 -2.07
C VAL A 31 -0.80 -8.91 -2.66
N GLU A 32 -0.76 -8.70 -3.97
CA GLU A 32 -1.79 -8.01 -4.75
C GLU A 32 -2.33 -8.96 -5.82
N GLU A 33 -3.65 -8.97 -6.04
CA GLU A 33 -4.27 -9.85 -7.02
C GLU A 33 -3.99 -9.39 -8.46
N SER A 34 -3.91 -8.06 -8.65
CA SER A 34 -3.73 -7.45 -9.95
C SER A 34 -2.24 -7.34 -10.32
N PRO A 35 -1.92 -7.15 -11.62
CA PRO A 35 -0.54 -7.04 -12.06
C PRO A 35 0.21 -5.81 -11.54
N ALA A 36 -0.49 -4.86 -10.89
CA ALA A 36 0.06 -3.60 -10.41
C ALA A 36 -0.56 -3.19 -9.08
N ILE A 37 0.23 -2.53 -8.23
CA ILE A 37 -0.24 -1.94 -6.98
C ILE A 37 -0.89 -0.56 -7.21
N GLY A 38 -1.56 -0.01 -6.19
CA GLY A 38 -2.20 1.30 -6.21
C GLY A 38 -3.72 1.25 -6.01
N GLY A 39 -4.36 0.12 -6.31
CA GLY A 39 -5.80 -0.11 -6.09
C GLY A 39 -6.67 0.95 -6.78
N SER A 40 -7.75 1.37 -6.12
CA SER A 40 -8.65 2.41 -6.67
C SER A 40 -7.99 3.78 -6.76
N MET A 41 -7.00 4.10 -5.92
CA MET A 41 -6.34 5.41 -5.92
C MET A 41 -5.61 5.65 -7.24
N ALA A 42 -4.94 4.63 -7.77
CA ALA A 42 -4.25 4.68 -9.06
C ALA A 42 -5.16 4.93 -10.28
N GLN A 43 -6.48 4.81 -10.11
CA GLN A 43 -7.47 5.04 -11.16
C GLN A 43 -8.07 6.46 -11.10
N LEU A 44 -7.82 7.21 -10.03
CA LEU A 44 -8.30 8.58 -9.89
C LEU A 44 -7.35 9.52 -10.64
N ASP A 45 -7.86 10.57 -11.26
CA ASP A 45 -6.99 11.61 -11.85
C ASP A 45 -6.43 12.51 -10.74
N LYS A 46 -7.30 12.90 -9.79
CA LYS A 46 -7.00 13.86 -8.73
C LYS A 46 -7.56 13.43 -7.37
N THR A 47 -6.90 13.88 -6.30
CA THR A 47 -7.34 13.64 -4.91
C THR A 47 -7.86 14.94 -4.26
N PHE A 48 -9.11 14.93 -3.79
CA PHE A 48 -9.66 16.04 -3.02
C PHE A 48 -9.08 16.01 -1.58
N PRO A 49 -8.85 17.16 -0.90
CA PRO A 49 -9.13 18.55 -1.30
C PRO A 49 -8.01 19.24 -2.07
N THR A 50 -6.82 18.67 -2.12
CA THR A 50 -5.63 19.36 -2.65
C THR A 50 -5.59 19.40 -4.18
N ASN A 51 -6.34 18.51 -4.84
CA ASN A 51 -6.31 18.30 -6.29
C ASN A 51 -4.91 17.94 -6.80
N ASP A 52 -4.18 17.16 -6.01
CA ASP A 52 -2.90 16.58 -6.42
C ASP A 52 -3.13 15.39 -7.37
N CYS A 53 -2.12 15.07 -8.18
CA CYS A 53 -2.13 13.82 -8.95
C CYS A 53 -2.13 12.63 -7.99
N SER A 54 -2.92 11.59 -8.31
CA SER A 54 -3.05 10.40 -7.48
C SER A 54 -1.84 9.45 -7.54
N MET A 55 -1.06 9.53 -8.63
CA MET A 55 0.22 8.85 -8.88
C MET A 55 1.20 9.77 -9.59
#